data_AF-I0HFP1-F1
#
_entry.id   AF-I0HFP1-F1
#
_cell.length_a   1.000
_cell.length_b   1.000
_cell.length_c   1.000
_cell.angle_alpha   90.00
_cell.angle_beta   90.00
_cell.angle_gamma   90.00
#
_symmetry.space_group_name_H-M   'P 1'
#
loop_
_entity.id
_entity.type
_entity.pdbx_description
1 polymer ?
#
loop_
_entity_poly.entity_id
_entity_poly.type
_entity_poly.pdbx_seq_one_letter_code
_entity_poly.pdbx_strand_id
1 'polypeptide(L)'
;MLASTSLTEAFDTIREDFQARNPQVEVLMTYAGSGSLTRQAAGGEPGDVLVTDDARTLSDVAVHGKPETFAGGRLSVAVLEKSADPTNAALFVDYLHEGAAQRILTDTGVLRP
;
A
#
# COMPACT_ATOMS: atom_id res chain seq x y z
N MET A 1 7.25 -3.30 1.05
CA MET A 1 6.07 -2.68 0.40
C MET A 1 6.52 -1.91 -0.84
N LEU A 2 5.78 -2.06 -1.93
CA LEU A 2 5.95 -1.30 -3.17
C LEU A 2 4.88 -0.21 -3.23
N ALA A 3 5.26 1.05 -3.47
CA ALA A 3 4.32 2.16 -3.44
C ALA A 3 4.57 3.18 -4.56
N SER A 4 3.51 3.85 -5.02
CA SER A 4 3.63 4.94 -5.99
C SER A 4 4.38 6.12 -5.39
N THR A 5 5.30 6.73 -6.16
CA THR A 5 6.05 7.92 -5.71
C THR A 5 5.14 9.11 -5.40
N SER A 6 3.94 9.18 -6.00
CA SER A 6 2.94 10.22 -5.66
C SER A 6 2.41 10.10 -4.24
N LEU A 7 2.59 8.95 -3.59
CA LEU A 7 2.06 8.62 -2.27
C LEU A 7 3.12 8.73 -1.16
N THR A 8 4.36 9.13 -1.46
CA THR A 8 5.49 9.08 -0.53
C THR A 8 5.23 9.81 0.79
N GLU A 9 4.77 11.05 0.76
CA GLU A 9 4.52 11.83 1.99
C GLU A 9 3.46 11.16 2.91
N ALA A 10 2.37 10.68 2.31
CA ALA A 10 1.30 10.01 3.04
C ALA A 10 1.77 8.69 3.65
N PHE A 11 2.47 7.87 2.86
CA PHE A 11 2.88 6.54 3.28
C PHE A 11 4.07 6.56 4.24
N ASP A 12 4.96 7.55 4.17
CA ASP A 12 5.99 7.74 5.19
C ASP A 12 5.37 8.05 6.56
N THR A 13 4.34 8.89 6.60
CA THR A 13 3.59 9.21 7.83
C THR A 13 2.82 8.00 8.36
N ILE A 14 2.12 7.26 7.47
CA ILE A 14 1.39 6.03 7.81
C ILE A 14 2.34 4.96 8.36
N ARG A 15 3.52 4.81 7.76
CA ARG A 15 4.57 3.88 8.21
C ARG A 15 4.92 4.13 9.67
N GLU A 16 5.17 5.39 10.01
CA GLU A 16 5.59 5.78 11.36
C GLU A 16 4.49 5.52 12.38
N ASP A 17 3.25 5.92 12.10
CA ASP A 17 2.13 5.68 13.00
C ASP A 17 1.83 4.18 13.16
N PHE A 18 1.84 3.43 12.06
CA PHE A 18 1.60 1.99 12.08
C PHE A 18 2.66 1.25 12.92
N GLN A 19 3.95 1.53 12.71
CA GLN A 19 5.03 0.90 13.44
C GLN A 19 5.05 1.31 14.92
N ALA A 20 4.63 2.54 15.25
CA ALA A 20 4.49 2.96 16.64
C ALA A 20 3.43 2.14 17.40
N ARG A 21 2.38 1.68 16.71
CA ARG A 21 1.35 0.79 17.27
C ARG A 21 1.72 -0.69 17.20
N ASN A 22 2.58 -1.06 16.25
CA ASN A 22 3.01 -2.42 15.98
C ASN A 22 4.54 -2.51 16.04
N PRO A 23 5.17 -2.36 17.21
CA PRO A 23 6.63 -2.31 17.34
C PRO A 23 7.34 -3.60 16.90
N GLN A 24 6.60 -4.71 16.78
CA GLN A 24 7.08 -5.98 16.24
C GLN A 24 7.07 -6.05 14.70
N VAL A 25 6.51 -5.06 14.01
CA VAL A 25 6.39 -5.04 12.54
C VAL A 25 7.25 -3.92 11.98
N GLU A 26 8.15 -4.28 11.07
CA GLU A 26 8.95 -3.33 10.31
C GLU A 26 8.38 -3.18 8.89
N VAL A 27 8.08 -1.96 8.49
CA VAL A 27 7.52 -1.65 7.17
C VAL A 27 8.60 -0.97 6.33
N LEU A 28 9.19 -1.75 5.43
CA LEU A 28 10.15 -1.25 4.44
C LEU A 28 9.42 -0.80 3.17
N MET A 29 9.74 0.39 2.67
CA MET A 29 9.08 0.99 1.51
C MET A 29 10.04 1.17 0.35
N THR A 30 9.56 0.82 -0.84
CA THR A 30 10.23 1.12 -2.12
C THR A 30 9.25 1.88 -2.98
N TYR A 31 9.64 3.08 -3.37
CA TYR A 31 8.82 3.96 -4.20
C TYR A 31 9.23 3.88 -5.66
N ALA A 32 8.25 3.76 -6.54
CA ALA A 32 8.47 3.80 -7.98
C ALA A 32 7.26 4.40 -8.72
N GLY A 33 7.47 4.88 -9.94
CA GLY A 33 6.36 5.28 -10.81
C GLY A 33 5.49 4.07 -11.20
N SER A 34 4.21 4.29 -11.48
CA SER A 34 3.20 3.22 -11.67
C SER A 34 3.60 2.17 -12.70
N GLY A 35 4.18 2.57 -13.84
CA GLY A 35 4.66 1.62 -14.86
C GLY A 35 5.84 0.74 -14.41
N SER A 36 6.67 1.22 -13.48
CA SER A 36 7.73 0.42 -12.87
C SER A 36 7.17 -0.51 -11.79
N LEU A 37 6.18 -0.07 -11.01
CA LEU A 37 5.51 -0.90 -10.01
C LEU A 37 4.87 -2.15 -10.61
N THR A 38 4.17 -2.02 -11.75
CA THR A 38 3.60 -3.19 -12.44
C THR A 38 4.69 -4.20 -12.79
N ARG A 39 5.82 -3.72 -13.35
CA ARG A 39 6.94 -4.60 -13.72
C ARG A 39 7.62 -5.24 -12.51
N GLN A 40 7.78 -4.51 -11.42
CA GLN A 40 8.37 -5.03 -10.18
C GLN A 40 7.46 -6.10 -9.58
N ALA A 41 6.17 -5.79 -9.39
CA ALA A 41 5.22 -6.73 -8.81
C ALA A 41 5.00 -7.98 -9.69
N ALA A 42 4.84 -7.81 -11.01
CA ALA A 42 4.70 -8.94 -11.93
C ALA A 42 6.01 -9.72 -12.13
N GLY A 43 7.14 -9.01 -12.15
CA GLY A 43 8.49 -9.56 -12.28
C GLY A 43 8.97 -10.34 -11.05
N GLY A 44 8.19 -10.30 -9.96
CA GLY A 44 8.49 -11.01 -8.72
C GLY A 44 9.52 -10.30 -7.86
N GLU A 45 9.61 -8.96 -7.93
CA GLU A 45 10.32 -8.23 -6.88
C GLU A 45 9.73 -8.57 -5.52
N PRO A 46 10.57 -8.78 -4.50
CA PRO A 46 10.11 -9.02 -3.15
C PRO A 46 9.23 -7.86 -2.67
N GLY A 47 8.03 -8.20 -2.22
CA GLY A 47 7.11 -7.24 -1.62
C GLY A 47 5.88 -7.94 -1.05
N ASP A 48 5.36 -7.40 0.04
CA ASP A 48 4.19 -7.95 0.72
C ASP A 48 2.90 -7.20 0.36
N VAL A 49 3.01 -5.88 0.17
CA VAL A 49 1.89 -5.00 -0.17
C VAL A 49 2.29 -4.15 -1.37
N LEU A 50 1.36 -3.99 -2.31
CA LEU A 50 1.43 -3.05 -3.43
C LEU A 50 0.40 -1.95 -3.24
N VAL A 51 0.85 -0.70 -3.28
CA VAL A 51 0.06 0.51 -3.12
C VAL A 51 0.22 1.38 -4.36
N THR A 52 -0.88 1.80 -4.97
CA THR A 52 -0.85 2.55 -6.22
C THR A 52 -2.03 3.51 -6.33
N ASP A 53 -1.82 4.62 -7.03
CA ASP A 53 -2.85 5.57 -7.44
C ASP A 53 -3.47 5.23 -8.81
N ASP A 54 -3.05 4.12 -9.43
CA ASP A 54 -3.58 3.60 -10.68
C ASP A 54 -4.06 2.15 -10.48
N ALA A 55 -5.37 1.97 -10.35
CA ALA A 55 -6.00 0.66 -10.15
C ALA A 55 -5.64 -0.37 -11.22
N ARG A 56 -5.29 0.05 -12.44
CA ARG A 56 -4.87 -0.86 -13.53
C ARG A 56 -3.57 -1.59 -13.20
N THR A 57 -2.72 -1.02 -12.34
CA THR A 57 -1.48 -1.64 -11.87
C THR A 57 -1.74 -2.97 -11.16
N LEU A 58 -2.89 -3.13 -10.51
CA LEU A 58 -3.26 -4.35 -9.78
C LEU A 58 -3.94 -5.40 -10.66
N SER A 59 -4.43 -5.04 -11.86
CA SER A 59 -5.09 -5.97 -12.77
C SER A 59 -4.17 -7.07 -13.30
N ASP A 60 -2.88 -6.77 -13.42
CA ASP A 60 -1.87 -7.68 -13.99
C ASP A 60 -0.99 -8.35 -12.91
N VAL A 61 -1.39 -8.25 -11.63
CA VAL A 61 -0.60 -8.74 -10.49
C VAL A 61 -1.41 -9.76 -9.71
N ALA A 62 -0.80 -10.89 -9.36
CA ALA A 62 -1.41 -11.89 -8.48
C ALA A 62 -1.43 -11.38 -7.04
N VAL A 63 -2.60 -11.38 -6.42
CA VAL A 63 -2.84 -10.83 -5.09
C VAL A 63 -3.67 -11.78 -4.25
N HIS A 64 -3.43 -11.78 -2.94
CA HIS A 64 -4.32 -12.44 -2.00
C HIS A 64 -5.65 -11.71 -1.94
N GLY A 65 -6.75 -12.44 -2.17
CA GLY A 65 -8.09 -11.88 -2.08
C GLY A 65 -8.39 -10.87 -3.18
N LYS A 66 -8.99 -9.74 -2.83
CA LYS A 66 -9.34 -8.68 -3.76
C LYS A 66 -8.57 -7.40 -3.42
N PRO A 67 -8.12 -6.63 -4.43
CA PRO A 67 -7.65 -5.28 -4.21
C PRO A 67 -8.66 -4.43 -3.45
N GLU A 68 -8.15 -3.65 -2.51
CA GLU A 68 -8.89 -2.65 -1.78
C GLU A 68 -8.74 -1.29 -2.43
N THR A 69 -9.82 -0.51 -2.47
CA THR A 69 -9.81 0.80 -3.11
C THR A 69 -10.38 1.85 -2.17
N PHE A 70 -9.73 3.01 -2.15
CA PHE A 70 -10.10 4.16 -1.34
C PHE A 70 -10.37 5.37 -2.26
N ALA A 71 -11.22 6.29 -1.80
CA ALA A 71 -11.63 7.50 -2.53
C ALA A 71 -11.98 7.26 -4.01
N GLY A 72 -12.76 6.22 -4.30
CA GLY A 72 -13.21 5.91 -5.67
C GLY A 72 -12.10 5.39 -6.59
N GLY A 73 -11.08 4.72 -6.05
CA GLY A 73 -10.01 4.11 -6.85
C GLY A 73 -8.77 5.01 -7.04
N ARG A 74 -8.72 6.16 -6.35
CA ARG A 74 -7.54 7.04 -6.33
C ARG A 74 -6.38 6.49 -5.51
N LEU A 75 -6.67 5.54 -4.65
CA LEU A 75 -5.71 4.73 -3.93
C LEU A 75 -6.20 3.29 -4.01
N SER A 76 -5.35 2.40 -4.48
CA SER A 76 -5.61 0.98 -4.58
C SER A 76 -4.49 0.23 -3.87
N VAL A 77 -4.85 -0.77 -3.07
CA VAL A 77 -3.94 -1.50 -2.21
C VAL A 77 -4.23 -2.99 -2.31
N ALA A 78 -3.19 -3.82 -2.36
CA ALA A 78 -3.37 -5.26 -2.30
C ALA A 78 -2.18 -5.95 -1.63
N VAL A 79 -2.46 -7.06 -0.96
CA VAL A 79 -1.43 -7.99 -0.49
C VAL A 79 -1.01 -8.87 -1.68
N LEU A 80 0.29 -8.93 -1.95
CA LEU A 80 0.83 -9.72 -3.06
C LEU A 80 0.77 -11.22 -2.75
N GLU A 81 0.43 -12.05 -3.74
CA GLU A 81 0.32 -13.51 -3.60
C GLU A 81 1.64 -14.17 -3.12
N LYS A 82 2.77 -13.53 -3.43
CA LYS A 82 4.12 -14.01 -3.07
C LYS A 82 4.65 -13.36 -1.78
N SER A 83 3.79 -12.70 -1.01
CA SER A 83 4.17 -12.09 0.26
C SER A 83 4.84 -13.13 1.16
N ALA A 84 5.97 -12.75 1.76
CA ALA A 84 6.67 -13.59 2.73
C ALA A 84 5.96 -13.56 4.10
N ASP A 85 5.23 -12.47 4.37
CA ASP A 85 4.43 -12.29 5.59
C ASP A 85 3.04 -11.71 5.28
N PRO A 86 2.12 -12.53 4.74
CA PRO A 86 0.78 -12.08 4.36
C PRO A 86 -0.06 -11.67 5.58
N THR A 87 0.32 -12.09 6.80
CA THR A 87 -0.42 -11.74 8.02
C THR A 87 -0.15 -10.30 8.41
N ASN A 88 1.12 -9.89 8.50
CA ASN A 88 1.47 -8.50 8.79
C ASN A 88 1.11 -7.58 7.61
N ALA A 89 1.15 -8.08 6.38
CA ALA A 89 0.66 -7.36 5.21
C ALA A 89 -0.83 -7.03 5.31
N ALA A 90 -1.66 -8.03 5.64
CA ALA A 90 -3.09 -7.81 5.85
C ALA A 90 -3.36 -6.85 7.02
N LEU A 91 -2.63 -6.99 8.12
CA LEU A 91 -2.71 -6.06 9.26
C LEU A 91 -2.43 -4.61 8.86
N PHE A 92 -1.45 -4.38 7.98
CA PHE A 92 -1.19 -3.05 7.44
C PHE A 92 -2.35 -2.53 6.58
N VAL A 93 -2.93 -3.38 5.73
CA VAL A 93 -4.08 -3.01 4.90
C VAL A 93 -5.31 -2.67 5.77
N ASP A 94 -5.57 -3.46 6.81
CA ASP A 94 -6.62 -3.19 7.80
C ASP A 94 -6.41 -1.83 8.49
N TYR A 95 -5.16 -1.52 8.85
CA TYR A 95 -4.82 -0.22 9.46
C TYR A 95 -5.19 0.97 8.55
N LEU A 96 -5.13 0.81 7.22
CA LEU A 96 -5.51 1.89 6.32
C LEU A 96 -6.99 2.30 6.45
N HIS A 97 -7.87 1.42 6.95
CA HIS A 97 -9.27 1.76 7.24
C HIS A 97 -9.47 2.48 8.57
N GLU A 98 -8.47 2.46 9.45
CA GLU A 98 -8.58 3.11 10.73
C GLU A 98 -8.66 4.64 10.57
N GLY A 99 -9.41 5.28 11.47
CA GLY A 99 -9.60 6.73 11.45
C GLY A 99 -8.30 7.53 11.56
N ALA A 100 -7.18 6.95 12.03
CA ALA A 100 -5.88 7.62 12.04
C ALA A 100 -5.23 7.62 10.65
N ALA A 101 -5.16 6.47 9.98
CA ALA A 101 -4.68 6.39 8.60
C ALA A 101 -5.56 7.19 7.64
N GLN A 102 -6.88 7.12 7.77
CA GLN A 102 -7.82 7.90 6.96
C GLN A 102 -7.61 9.41 7.10
N ARG A 103 -7.29 9.89 8.31
CA ARG A 103 -6.92 11.29 8.55
C ARG A 103 -5.63 11.65 7.83
N ILE A 104 -4.57 10.87 7.98
CA ILE A 104 -3.29 11.11 7.29
C ILE A 104 -3.49 11.14 5.77
N LEU A 105 -4.23 10.18 5.21
CA LEU A 105 -4.49 10.13 3.78
C LEU A 105 -5.32 11.33 3.29
N THR A 106 -6.20 11.87 4.13
CA THR A 106 -6.99 13.08 3.80
C THR A 106 -6.15 14.35 3.91
N ASP A 107 -5.38 14.48 4.98
CA ASP A 107 -4.54 15.66 5.26
C ASP A 107 -3.43 15.83 4.22
N THR A 108 -2.93 14.71 3.67
CA THR A 108 -1.95 14.69 2.56
C THR A 108 -2.60 14.78 1.17
N GLY A 109 -3.93 14.88 1.09
CA GLY A 109 -4.68 15.05 -0.16
C GLY A 109 -4.78 13.80 -1.04
N VAL A 110 -4.36 12.64 -0.55
CA VAL A 110 -4.54 11.34 -1.22
C VAL A 110 -6.03 11.01 -1.31
N LEU A 111 -6.72 11.07 -0.16
CA LEU A 111 -8.17 11.07 -0.11
C LEU A 111 -8.66 12.51 -0.16
N ARG A 112 -9.71 12.74 -0.95
CA ARG A 112 -10.46 13.99 -0.92
C ARG A 112 -11.73 13.76 -0.10
N PRO A 113 -12.15 14.72 0.72
CA PRO A 113 -13.41 14.65 1.46
C PRO A 113 -14.63 14.59 0.53
#